data_AF-A0A5B8KUW0-F1
#
_entry.id   AF-A0A5B8KUW0-F1
#
_cell.length_a   1.000
_cell.length_b   1.000
_cell.length_c   1.000
_cell.angle_alpha   90.00
_cell.angle_beta   90.00
_cell.angle_gamma   90.00
#
_symmetry.space_group_name_H-M   'P 1'
#
loop_
_entity.id
_entity.type
_entity.pdbx_description
1 polymer ?
#
loop_
_entity_poly.entity_id
_entity_poly.type
_entity_poly.pdbx_seq_one_letter_code
_entity_poly.pdbx_strand_id
1 'polypeptide(L)'
;MSKREQMSGQKTINQLLGWQDGEPPFETPLAEKCETALATPIDELSIGQLRLLISQNLGTELLIDRVADILEENPMTAATFLQATC
;
A
#
# COMPACT_ATOMS: atom_id res chain seq x y z
N MET A 1 -0.98 18.12 -12.62
CA MET A 1 -0.13 17.29 -11.75
C MET A 1 1.15 18.05 -11.44
N SER A 2 1.31 18.47 -10.19
CA SER A 2 2.47 19.23 -9.69
C SER A 2 3.63 18.28 -9.42
N LYS A 3 4.85 18.74 -9.68
CA LYS A 3 6.13 18.01 -9.51
C LYS A 3 6.35 17.34 -8.13
N ARG A 4 5.56 17.71 -7.11
CA ARG A 4 5.59 17.11 -5.77
C ARG A 4 4.86 15.76 -5.70
N GLU A 5 3.80 15.57 -6.49
CA GLU A 5 3.02 14.33 -6.56
C GLU A 5 3.85 13.23 -7.24
N GLN A 6 4.56 13.56 -8.32
CA GLN A 6 5.46 12.63 -9.03
C GLN A 6 6.62 12.09 -8.20
N MET A 7 7.08 12.81 -7.16
CA MET A 7 8.16 12.35 -6.28
C MET A 7 7.68 11.43 -5.16
N SER A 8 6.37 11.41 -4.86
CA SER A 8 5.82 10.60 -3.77
C SER A 8 5.65 9.14 -4.17
N GLY A 9 5.27 8.87 -5.42
CA GLY A 9 5.03 7.52 -5.92
C GLY A 9 6.27 6.62 -6.02
N GLN A 10 7.45 7.21 -6.13
CA GLN A 10 8.74 6.51 -6.10
C GLN A 10 9.21 6.16 -4.68
N LYS A 11 8.59 6.73 -3.65
CA LYS A 11 8.96 6.45 -2.27
C LYS A 11 8.17 5.24 -1.76
N THR A 12 8.81 4.50 -0.87
CA THR A 12 8.16 3.42 -0.12
C THR A 12 7.37 3.99 1.03
N ILE A 13 6.43 3.21 1.57
CA ILE A 13 5.63 3.62 2.72
C ILE A 13 6.54 3.79 3.96
N ASN A 14 7.54 2.92 4.12
CA ASN A 14 8.51 3.03 5.21
C ASN A 14 9.23 4.37 5.21
N GLN A 15 9.67 4.84 4.03
CA GLN A 15 10.34 6.14 3.90
C GLN A 15 9.42 7.32 4.23
N LEU A 16 8.14 7.23 3.88
CA LEU A 16 7.17 8.31 4.11
C LEU A 16 6.73 8.39 5.58
N LEU A 17 6.64 7.25 6.25
CA LEU A 17 6.29 7.18 7.68
C LEU A 17 7.49 7.35 8.61
N GLY A 18 8.72 7.30 8.08
CA GLY A 18 9.94 7.20 8.90
C GLY A 18 9.99 5.88 9.67
N TRP A 19 9.32 4.85 9.16
CA TRP A 19 9.28 3.52 9.74
C TRP A 19 10.59 2.79 9.43
N GLN A 20 11.16 2.11 10.42
CA GLN A 20 12.39 1.33 10.23
C GLN A 20 12.06 0.00 9.57
N ASP A 21 12.76 -0.34 8.49
CA ASP A 21 12.59 -1.62 7.81
C ASP A 21 12.79 -2.79 8.78
N GLY A 22 11.87 -3.75 8.78
CA GLY A 22 12.03 -4.98 9.54
C GLY A 22 13.11 -5.88 8.93
N GLU A 23 13.92 -6.50 9.79
CA GLU A 23 14.91 -7.50 9.37
C GLU A 23 14.41 -8.93 9.64
N PRO A 24 14.68 -9.89 8.73
CA PRO A 24 14.35 -11.28 8.97
C PRO A 24 15.21 -11.87 10.13
N PRO A 25 14.71 -12.92 10.81
CA PRO A 25 13.48 -13.65 10.52
C PRO A 25 12.23 -12.96 11.07
N PHE A 26 11.16 -12.92 10.26
CA PHE A 26 9.86 -12.41 10.70
C PHE A 26 9.10 -13.47 11.51
N GLU A 27 8.39 -13.04 12.56
CA GLU A 27 7.66 -13.95 13.45
C GLU A 27 6.50 -14.68 12.76
N THR A 28 5.92 -14.08 11.71
CA THR A 28 4.81 -14.67 10.96
C THR A 28 4.91 -14.39 9.46
N PRO A 29 4.31 -15.24 8.60
CA PRO A 29 4.22 -14.97 7.17
C PRO A 29 3.40 -13.70 6.84
N LEU A 30 2.54 -13.25 7.76
CA LEU A 30 1.80 -12.00 7.59
C LEU A 30 2.73 -10.80 7.75
N ALA A 31 3.56 -10.81 8.79
CA ALA A 31 4.56 -9.77 9.04
C ALA A 31 5.53 -9.64 7.85
N GLU A 32 6.05 -10.77 7.34
CA GLU A 32 6.92 -10.79 6.16
C GLU A 32 6.26 -10.14 4.92
N LYS A 33 4.99 -10.46 4.67
CA LYS A 33 4.24 -9.87 3.55
C LYS A 33 3.99 -8.38 3.73
N CYS A 34 3.69 -7.94 4.95
CA CYS A 34 3.52 -6.53 5.26
C CYS A 34 4.83 -5.76 5.08
N GLU A 35 5.95 -6.26 5.62
CA GLU A 35 7.27 -5.65 5.47
C GLU A 35 7.68 -5.55 4.00
N THR A 36 7.48 -6.63 3.22
CA THR A 36 7.71 -6.62 1.77
C THR A 36 6.87 -5.54 1.06
N ALA A 37 5.59 -5.41 1.43
CA ALA A 37 4.71 -4.41 0.84
C ALA A 37 5.11 -2.98 1.26
N LEU A 38 5.47 -2.76 2.53
CA LEU A 38 5.91 -1.46 3.04
C LEU A 38 7.22 -0.97 2.39
N ALA A 39 8.09 -1.90 2.01
CA ALA A 39 9.34 -1.64 1.29
C ALA A 39 9.16 -1.50 -0.25
N THR A 40 7.94 -1.67 -0.78
CA THR A 40 7.64 -1.48 -2.21
C THR A 40 7.28 -0.01 -2.47
N PRO A 41 7.75 0.62 -3.56
CA PRO A 41 7.30 1.95 -3.96
C PRO A 41 5.78 2.00 -4.17
N ILE A 42 5.12 3.10 -3.77
CA ILE A 42 3.64 3.19 -3.80
C ILE A 42 3.07 2.92 -5.20
N ASP A 43 3.71 3.43 -6.25
CA ASP A 43 3.21 3.26 -7.63
C ASP A 43 3.32 1.81 -8.13
N GLU A 44 4.22 1.03 -7.54
CA GLU A 44 4.52 -0.37 -7.91
C GLU A 44 3.75 -1.38 -7.06
N LEU A 45 3.01 -0.93 -6.04
CA LEU A 45 2.19 -1.81 -5.21
C LEU A 45 1.13 -2.52 -6.06
N SER A 46 1.12 -3.84 -5.98
CA SER A 46 0.03 -4.63 -6.52
C SER A 46 -1.27 -4.38 -5.75
N ILE A 47 -2.42 -4.62 -6.40
CA ILE A 47 -3.74 -4.56 -5.75
C ILE A 47 -3.79 -5.44 -4.48
N GLY A 48 -3.13 -6.60 -4.51
CA GLY A 48 -3.05 -7.50 -3.35
C GLY A 48 -2.27 -6.90 -2.18
N GLN A 49 -1.15 -6.22 -2.45
CA GLN A 49 -0.36 -5.53 -1.42
C GLN A 49 -1.10 -4.29 -0.89
N LEU A 50 -1.74 -3.50 -1.76
CA LEU A 50 -2.59 -2.39 -1.34
C LEU A 50 -3.70 -2.88 -0.40
N ARG A 51 -4.44 -3.92 -0.80
CA ARG A 51 -5.48 -4.52 0.04
C ARG A 51 -4.91 -5.02 1.36
N LEU A 52 -3.77 -5.70 1.35
CA LEU A 52 -3.12 -6.21 2.56
C LEU A 52 -2.83 -5.05 3.54
N LEU A 53 -2.15 -4.00 3.07
CA LEU A 53 -1.76 -2.87 3.90
C LEU A 53 -2.99 -2.12 4.45
N ILE A 54 -4.00 -1.87 3.62
CA ILE A 54 -5.28 -1.28 4.05
C ILE A 54 -5.96 -2.16 5.10
N SER A 55 -6.01 -3.47 4.89
CA SER A 55 -6.65 -4.41 5.83
C SER A 55 -5.93 -4.50 7.18
N GLN A 56 -4.62 -4.24 7.19
CA GLN A 56 -3.81 -4.18 8.42
C GLN A 56 -3.70 -2.76 8.99
N ASN A 57 -4.39 -1.77 8.39
CA ASN A 57 -4.35 -0.36 8.78
C ASN A 57 -2.91 0.24 8.79
N LEU A 58 -2.11 -0.14 7.79
CA LEU A 58 -0.72 0.31 7.64
C LEU A 58 -0.63 1.38 6.54
N GLY A 59 -0.27 2.61 6.93
CA GLY A 59 -0.03 3.70 5.99
C GLY A 59 -1.23 4.06 5.11
N THR A 60 -2.45 3.72 5.53
CA THR A 60 -3.66 3.82 4.70
C THR A 60 -3.89 5.21 4.12
N GLU A 61 -3.59 6.27 4.86
CA GLU A 61 -3.71 7.66 4.39
C GLU A 61 -2.84 7.95 3.16
N LEU A 62 -1.67 7.30 3.06
CA LEU A 62 -0.75 7.44 1.93
C LEU A 62 -1.18 6.61 0.71
N LEU A 63 -2.09 5.65 0.91
CA LEU A 63 -2.56 4.74 -0.13
C LEU A 63 -3.85 5.22 -0.80
N ILE A 64 -4.54 6.22 -0.22
CA ILE A 64 -5.83 6.70 -0.72
C ILE A 64 -5.74 7.15 -2.17
N ASP A 65 -4.75 7.99 -2.50
CA ASP A 65 -4.59 8.53 -3.85
C ASP A 65 -4.36 7.40 -4.86
N ARG A 66 -3.50 6.44 -4.53
CA ARG A 66 -3.22 5.29 -5.40
C ARG A 66 -4.44 4.40 -5.60
N VAL A 67 -5.24 4.20 -4.56
CA VAL A 67 -6.50 3.44 -4.66
C VAL A 67 -7.52 4.21 -5.49
N ALA A 68 -7.62 5.53 -5.33
CA ALA A 68 -8.50 6.36 -6.13
C ALA A 68 -8.14 6.26 -7.62
N ASP A 69 -6.87 6.37 -7.99
CA ASP A 69 -6.40 6.19 -9.37
C ASP A 69 -6.83 4.84 -9.95
N ILE A 70 -6.64 3.74 -9.20
CA ILE A 70 -7.02 2.39 -9.63
C ILE A 70 -8.54 2.27 -9.80
N LEU A 71 -9.32 2.89 -8.93
CA LEU A 71 -10.79 2.88 -9.00
C LEU A 71 -11.31 3.77 -10.12
N GLU A 72 -10.64 4.86 -10.45
CA GLU A 72 -10.95 5.69 -11.62
C GLU A 72 -10.70 4.93 -12.93
N GLU A 73 -9.59 4.18 -13.01
CA GLU A 73 -9.29 3.33 -14.16
C GLU A 73 -10.24 2.14 -14.29
N ASN A 74 -10.55 1.46 -13.19
CA ASN A 74 -11.45 0.32 -13.17
C ASN A 74 -12.26 0.24 -11.86
N PRO A 75 -13.49 0.81 -11.85
CA PRO A 75 -14.35 0.83 -10.67
C PRO A 75 -14.73 -0.57 -10.14
N MET A 76 -14.72 -1.60 -11.00
CA MET A 76 -15.04 -2.99 -10.58
C MET A 76 -14.02 -3.56 -9.59
N THR A 77 -12.85 -2.94 -9.48
CA THR A 77 -11.80 -3.31 -8.52
C THR A 77 -12.21 -2.98 -7.08
N ALA A 78 -13.22 -2.12 -6.87
CA ALA A 78 -13.71 -1.72 -5.54
C ALA A 78 -14.05 -2.92 -4.63
N ALA A 79 -14.65 -3.98 -5.18
CA ALA A 79 -14.99 -5.19 -4.43
C ALA A 79 -13.76 -5.89 -3.81
N THR A 80 -12.57 -5.67 -4.39
CA THR A 80 -11.31 -6.21 -3.86
C THR A 80 -10.88 -5.47 -2.59
N PHE A 81 -11.19 -4.19 -2.47
CA PHE A 81 -10.85 -3.38 -1.27
C PHE A 81 -11.98 -3.36 -0.24
N LEU A 82 -13.24 -3.43 -0.68
CA LEU A 82 -14.43 -3.20 0.12
C LEU A 82 -15.24 -4.48 0.42
N GLN A 83 -14.63 -5.67 0.42
CA GLN A 83 -15.30 -6.85 0.96
C GLN A 83 -15.48 -6.70 2.49
N ALA A 84 -16.43 -5.84 2.87
CA ALA A 84 -17.13 -5.94 4.12
C ALA A 84 -17.85 -7.28 4.10
N THR A 85 -17.51 -8.12 5.06
CA THR A 85 -18.30 -9.28 5.48
C THR A 85 -19.80 -8.94 5.41
N CYS A 86 -20.52 -9.61 4.51
CA CYS A 86 -21.94 -9.87 4.69
C CYS A 86 -22.13 -10.87 5.84
#